data_AF-R6YB68-F1
#
_entry.id   AF-R6YB68-F1
#
_cell.length_a   1.000
_cell.length_b   1.000
_cell.length_c   1.000
_cell.angle_alpha   90.00
_cell.angle_beta   90.00
_cell.angle_gamma   90.00
#
_symmetry.space_group_name_H-M   'P 1'
#
loop_
_entity.id
_entity.type
_entity.pdbx_description
1 polymer ?
#
loop_
_entity_poly.entity_id
_entity_poly.type
_entity_poly.pdbx_seq_one_letter_code
_entity_poly.pdbx_strand_id
1 'polypeptide(L)'
;MTLKDVKDAGDPPAQDYTEVDLGNELTQGYFEFDGDIYKTGGVSNNWLICLADSRVDFTKQNLVGPGKILMLELNTAHSDGKALPAGTFNVLNPMEITAAASLTPFTVVPGLAAEDGSIYGTWYLATDTQGGDFQPLCAAQKGTVSVKKTGDTYTIDFDITDDDFKISVKGSYTVKPYIHDGTADTTSVSTRTTAASGKALNIHKSARRQAFRK
;
A
#
# COMPACT_ATOMS: atom_id res chain seq x y z
N MET A 1 -55.95 -6.14 -22.52
CA MET A 1 -54.96 -6.92 -21.73
C MET A 1 -53.77 -6.01 -21.54
N THR A 2 -53.71 -5.33 -20.39
CA THR A 2 -52.74 -4.25 -20.14
C THR A 2 -51.55 -4.83 -19.38
N LEU A 3 -50.34 -4.64 -19.92
CA LEU A 3 -49.09 -5.03 -19.28
C LEU A 3 -48.95 -4.26 -17.96
N LYS A 4 -48.72 -4.98 -16.87
CA LYS A 4 -48.44 -4.40 -15.56
C LYS A 4 -46.99 -3.90 -15.55
N ASP A 5 -46.82 -2.65 -15.13
CA ASP A 5 -45.53 -2.04 -14.86
C ASP A 5 -44.70 -2.90 -13.90
N VAL A 6 -43.52 -3.31 -14.35
CA VAL A 6 -42.48 -3.86 -13.49
C VAL A 6 -41.89 -2.67 -12.75
N LYS A 7 -42.13 -2.59 -11.43
CA LYS A 7 -41.42 -1.64 -10.57
C LYS A 7 -39.93 -1.92 -10.68
N ASP A 8 -39.20 -0.90 -11.11
CA ASP A 8 -37.76 -0.80 -10.99
C ASP A 8 -37.38 -1.18 -9.55
N ALA A 9 -36.57 -2.22 -9.40
CA ALA A 9 -35.97 -2.55 -8.12
C ALA A 9 -34.90 -1.48 -7.91
N GLY A 10 -35.28 -0.39 -7.23
CA GLY A 10 -34.38 0.70 -6.90
C GLY A 10 -33.06 0.17 -6.34
N ASP A 11 -31.97 0.86 -6.67
CA ASP A 11 -30.62 0.47 -6.27
C ASP A 11 -30.57 0.00 -4.82
N PRO A 12 -29.85 -1.09 -4.51
CA PRO A 12 -29.67 -1.52 -3.14
C PRO A 12 -29.14 -0.34 -2.32
N PRO A 13 -29.63 -0.14 -1.08
CA PRO A 13 -29.20 0.97 -0.25
C PRO A 13 -27.67 0.96 -0.14
N ALA A 14 -27.05 2.12 -0.31
CA ALA A 14 -25.61 2.29 -0.07
C ALA A 14 -25.30 1.73 1.32
N GLN A 15 -24.40 0.74 1.39
CA GLN A 15 -23.92 0.26 2.69
C GLN A 15 -23.10 1.38 3.31
N ASP A 16 -23.37 1.72 4.57
CA ASP A 16 -22.65 2.78 5.27
C ASP A 16 -21.21 2.33 5.57
N TYR A 17 -20.22 3.02 4.98
CA TYR A 17 -18.80 2.85 5.31
C TYR A 17 -18.41 3.84 6.39
N THR A 18 -17.50 3.44 7.28
CA THR A 18 -16.74 4.38 8.11
C THR A 18 -15.70 5.07 7.24
N GLU A 19 -15.87 6.37 7.07
CA GLU A 19 -14.99 7.19 6.23
C GLU A 19 -13.80 7.73 7.04
N VAL A 20 -12.59 7.53 6.53
CA VAL A 20 -11.34 8.09 7.04
C VAL A 20 -10.74 8.99 5.96
N ASP A 21 -10.69 10.29 6.22
CA ASP A 21 -9.96 11.24 5.37
C ASP A 21 -8.57 11.51 5.97
N LEU A 22 -7.54 11.05 5.28
CA LEU A 22 -6.14 11.21 5.69
C LEU A 22 -5.45 12.41 5.04
N GLY A 23 -6.09 13.11 4.10
CA GLY A 23 -5.42 14.11 3.26
C GLY A 23 -4.73 15.23 4.05
N ASN A 24 -5.35 15.65 5.16
CA ASN A 24 -4.81 16.71 6.02
C ASN A 24 -3.98 16.19 7.21
N GLU A 25 -3.82 14.88 7.35
CA GLU A 25 -3.14 14.26 8.50
C GLU A 25 -1.73 13.78 8.17
N LEU A 26 -1.49 13.42 6.91
CA LEU A 26 -0.20 12.94 6.42
C LEU A 26 0.79 14.10 6.28
N THR A 27 2.03 13.89 6.75
CA THR A 27 3.07 14.93 6.75
C THR A 27 4.44 14.42 6.28
N GLN A 28 4.57 13.13 5.98
CA GLN A 28 5.83 12.53 5.55
C GLN A 28 5.61 11.30 4.66
N GLY A 29 6.62 10.96 3.87
CA GLY A 29 6.57 9.85 2.93
C GLY A 29 7.92 9.20 2.68
N TYR A 30 7.92 7.86 2.65
CA TYR A 30 9.05 7.00 2.33
C TYR A 30 8.64 6.08 1.17
N PHE A 31 9.41 6.09 0.09
CA PHE A 31 9.15 5.30 -1.11
C PHE A 31 10.29 4.31 -1.29
N GLU A 32 9.99 3.08 -1.66
CA GLU A 32 10.98 2.03 -1.89
C GLU A 32 10.70 1.30 -3.20
N PHE A 33 11.73 1.19 -4.03
CA PHE A 33 11.72 0.38 -5.24
C PHE A 33 12.26 -1.02 -4.93
N ASP A 34 11.40 -2.02 -5.05
CA ASP A 34 11.71 -3.42 -4.76
C ASP A 34 12.00 -4.26 -6.03
N GLY A 35 11.86 -3.66 -7.22
CA GLY A 35 12.07 -4.36 -8.50
C GLY A 35 11.09 -5.53 -8.70
N ASP A 36 11.51 -6.59 -9.40
CA ASP A 36 10.68 -7.79 -9.61
C ASP A 36 10.73 -8.73 -8.38
N ILE A 37 10.42 -8.20 -7.19
CA ILE A 37 10.48 -8.94 -5.92
C ILE A 37 9.53 -10.15 -5.88
N TYR A 38 8.42 -10.07 -6.61
CA TYR A 38 7.44 -11.14 -6.75
C TYR A 38 7.81 -12.19 -7.79
N LYS A 39 8.93 -12.02 -8.50
CA LYS A 39 9.38 -12.92 -9.57
C LYS A 39 8.29 -13.12 -10.60
N THR A 40 7.67 -12.03 -11.00
CA THR A 40 6.62 -11.96 -12.02
C THR A 40 7.13 -12.40 -13.40
N GLY A 41 8.46 -12.47 -13.58
CA GLY A 41 9.08 -12.88 -14.85
C GLY A 41 9.23 -11.71 -15.81
N GLY A 42 9.49 -10.51 -15.26
CA GLY A 42 9.61 -9.28 -16.05
C GLY A 42 8.28 -8.64 -16.44
N VAL A 43 7.17 -9.00 -15.80
CA VAL A 43 5.86 -8.36 -16.03
C VAL A 43 5.81 -6.99 -15.35
N SER A 44 6.22 -6.91 -14.09
CA SER A 44 6.16 -5.68 -13.31
C SER A 44 7.36 -5.52 -12.36
N ASN A 45 7.56 -4.30 -11.90
CA ASN A 45 8.32 -4.01 -10.70
C ASN A 45 7.37 -3.61 -9.57
N ASN A 46 7.83 -3.70 -8.33
CA ASN A 46 7.09 -3.35 -7.14
C ASN A 46 7.63 -2.08 -6.49
N TRP A 47 6.71 -1.28 -5.96
CA TRP A 47 6.96 -0.09 -5.17
C TRP A 47 6.18 -0.13 -3.85
N LEU A 48 6.86 0.15 -2.75
CA LEU A 48 6.24 0.40 -1.46
C LEU A 48 6.22 1.90 -1.18
N ILE A 49 5.06 2.40 -0.79
CA ILE A 49 4.85 3.80 -0.46
C ILE A 49 4.24 3.86 0.93
N CYS A 50 5.03 4.35 1.87
CA CYS A 50 4.60 4.57 3.24
C CYS A 50 4.37 6.07 3.43
N LEU A 51 3.11 6.46 3.66
CA LEU A 51 2.73 7.82 4.03
C LEU A 51 2.32 7.82 5.50
N ALA A 52 2.78 8.80 6.27
CA ALA A 52 2.47 8.85 7.70
C ALA A 52 2.29 10.28 8.22
N ASP A 53 1.62 10.39 9.37
CA ASP A 53 1.61 11.63 10.16
C ASP A 53 2.96 11.81 10.90
N SER A 54 3.20 13.03 11.40
CA SER A 54 4.48 13.43 12.02
C SER A 54 4.87 12.69 13.30
N ARG A 55 3.93 11.96 13.93
CA ARG A 55 4.19 11.22 15.17
C ARG A 55 4.91 9.90 14.90
N VAL A 56 4.88 9.41 13.66
CA VAL A 56 5.58 8.19 13.25
C VAL A 56 7.07 8.47 13.04
N ASP A 57 7.93 7.72 13.71
CA ASP A 57 9.39 7.83 13.54
C ASP A 57 9.93 6.74 12.62
N PHE A 58 10.15 7.08 11.34
CA PHE A 58 10.74 6.16 10.35
C PHE A 58 12.18 5.74 10.64
N THR A 59 12.86 6.36 11.61
CA THR A 59 14.22 5.95 11.99
C THR A 59 14.23 4.73 12.91
N LYS A 60 13.07 4.37 13.48
CA LYS A 60 12.90 3.19 14.33
C LYS A 60 12.71 1.93 13.48
N GLN A 61 13.30 0.83 13.93
CA GLN A 61 13.11 -0.47 13.26
C GLN A 61 11.70 -1.00 13.46
N ASN A 62 11.11 -0.74 14.63
CA ASN A 62 9.74 -1.10 14.96
C ASN A 62 8.92 0.18 14.98
N LEU A 63 7.89 0.25 14.15
CA LEU A 63 6.91 1.32 14.20
C LEU A 63 6.00 1.03 15.40
N VAL A 64 6.11 1.85 16.44
CA VAL A 64 5.25 1.84 17.62
C VAL A 64 4.68 3.23 17.81
N GLY A 65 3.47 3.31 18.33
CA GLY A 65 2.66 4.53 18.38
C GLY A 65 3.21 5.67 19.25
N PRO A 66 2.57 6.85 19.16
CA PRO A 66 1.33 7.12 18.42
C PRO A 66 1.57 7.48 16.95
N GLY A 67 0.53 7.40 16.12
CA GLY A 67 0.57 7.84 14.73
C GLY A 67 -0.44 7.14 13.83
N LYS A 68 -0.40 7.51 12.56
CA LYS A 68 -1.19 6.98 11.45
C LYS A 68 -0.29 6.66 10.28
N ILE A 69 -0.51 5.50 9.67
CA ILE A 69 0.31 4.99 8.57
C ILE A 69 -0.60 4.44 7.48
N LEU A 70 -0.41 4.95 6.27
CA LEU A 70 -0.94 4.37 5.04
C LEU A 70 0.22 3.70 4.29
N MET A 71 0.12 2.40 4.07
CA MET A 71 0.98 1.66 3.17
C MET A 71 0.24 1.42 1.85
N LEU A 72 0.87 1.79 0.75
CA LEU A 72 0.43 1.46 -0.60
C LEU A 72 1.49 0.61 -1.26
N GLU A 73 1.08 -0.43 -1.97
CA GLU A 73 1.99 -1.29 -2.70
C GLU A 73 1.59 -1.36 -4.17
N LEU A 74 2.40 -0.74 -5.03
CA LEU A 74 2.10 -0.48 -6.43
C LEU A 74 2.96 -1.35 -7.36
N ASN A 75 2.34 -1.88 -8.41
CA ASN A 75 3.05 -2.57 -9.48
C ASN A 75 3.20 -1.64 -10.69
N THR A 76 4.43 -1.43 -11.14
CA THR A 76 4.78 -0.57 -12.29
C THR A 76 5.26 -1.42 -13.45
N ALA A 77 5.43 -0.84 -14.65
CA ALA A 77 6.03 -1.58 -15.74
C ALA A 77 7.47 -1.96 -15.38
N HIS A 78 7.90 -3.14 -15.82
CA HIS A 78 9.26 -3.59 -15.60
C HIS A 78 10.31 -2.60 -16.16
N SER A 79 9.95 -1.88 -17.24
CA SER A 79 10.77 -0.85 -17.87
C SER A 79 10.89 0.47 -17.10
N ASP A 80 9.99 0.75 -16.14
CA ASP A 80 9.95 2.05 -15.46
C ASP A 80 11.13 2.25 -14.49
N GLY A 81 11.73 1.15 -14.03
CA GLY A 81 12.88 1.18 -13.12
C GLY A 81 12.61 1.98 -11.83
N LYS A 82 13.58 2.81 -11.44
CA LYS A 82 13.64 3.48 -10.11
C LYS A 82 12.92 4.83 -10.05
N ALA A 83 12.02 5.11 -10.99
CA ALA A 83 11.13 6.26 -10.91
C ALA A 83 9.68 5.76 -10.87
N LEU A 84 8.93 6.10 -9.82
CA LEU A 84 7.51 5.80 -9.75
C LEU A 84 6.79 6.55 -10.90
N PRO A 85 6.13 5.84 -11.84
CA PRO A 85 5.47 6.48 -12.96
C PRO A 85 4.20 7.19 -12.49
N ALA A 86 3.84 8.26 -13.20
CA ALA A 86 2.53 8.88 -13.04
C ALA A 86 1.46 7.99 -13.68
N GLY A 87 0.25 8.00 -13.11
CA GLY A 87 -0.87 7.20 -13.60
C GLY A 87 -1.84 6.82 -12.49
N THR A 88 -2.92 6.15 -12.87
CA THR A 88 -3.89 5.59 -11.93
C THR A 88 -3.67 4.08 -11.84
N PHE A 89 -3.55 3.60 -10.62
CA PHE A 89 -3.39 2.21 -10.26
C PHE A 89 -4.67 1.71 -9.62
N ASN A 90 -5.11 0.51 -10.00
CA ASN A 90 -6.34 -0.09 -9.45
C ASN A 90 -5.99 -1.17 -8.44
N VAL A 91 -6.65 -1.17 -7.29
CA VAL A 91 -6.54 -2.27 -6.32
C VAL A 91 -7.07 -3.54 -6.94
N LEU A 92 -6.21 -4.56 -7.01
CA LEU A 92 -6.62 -5.88 -7.46
C LEU A 92 -7.59 -6.47 -6.45
N ASN A 93 -8.62 -7.14 -6.94
CA ASN A 93 -9.40 -7.99 -6.06
C ASN A 93 -8.49 -9.15 -5.59
N PRO A 94 -8.41 -9.45 -4.28
CA PRO A 94 -7.62 -10.59 -3.78
C PRO A 94 -7.88 -11.91 -4.53
N MET A 95 -9.12 -12.14 -4.99
CA MET A 95 -9.51 -13.33 -5.74
C MET A 95 -8.93 -13.40 -7.16
N GLU A 96 -8.49 -12.28 -7.73
CA GLU A 96 -7.89 -12.20 -9.07
C GLU A 96 -6.39 -12.58 -9.04
N ILE A 97 -5.78 -12.61 -7.86
CA ILE A 97 -4.36 -12.93 -7.69
C ILE A 97 -4.20 -14.46 -7.65
N THR A 98 -4.05 -15.05 -8.83
CA THR A 98 -3.93 -16.51 -8.99
C THR A 98 -2.50 -16.98 -9.23
N ALA A 99 -1.61 -16.06 -9.62
CA ALA A 99 -0.18 -16.28 -9.84
C ALA A 99 0.58 -14.94 -9.74
N ALA A 100 1.91 -14.99 -9.62
CA ALA A 100 2.76 -13.78 -9.61
C ALA A 100 2.55 -12.89 -10.85
N ALA A 101 2.29 -13.50 -12.02
CA ALA A 101 2.01 -12.76 -13.25
C ALA A 101 0.68 -11.97 -13.23
N SER A 102 -0.19 -12.17 -12.24
CA SER A 102 -1.41 -11.37 -12.04
C SER A 102 -1.09 -9.95 -11.58
N LEU A 103 0.12 -9.74 -11.03
CA LEU A 103 0.62 -8.44 -10.58
C LEU A 103 1.09 -7.62 -11.78
N THR A 104 0.15 -7.18 -12.61
CA THR A 104 0.44 -6.44 -13.83
C THR A 104 0.71 -4.95 -13.54
N PRO A 105 1.35 -4.21 -14.45
CA PRO A 105 1.58 -2.77 -14.29
C PRO A 105 0.26 -1.99 -14.06
N PHE A 106 0.35 -0.90 -13.30
CA PHE A 106 -0.80 -0.06 -12.91
C PHE A 106 -1.83 -0.77 -12.05
N THR A 107 -1.35 -1.66 -11.18
CA THR A 107 -2.17 -2.32 -10.16
C THR A 107 -1.64 -2.02 -8.77
N VAL A 108 -2.52 -2.11 -7.79
CA VAL A 108 -2.20 -2.03 -6.36
C VAL A 108 -2.41 -3.41 -5.74
N VAL A 109 -1.42 -3.88 -4.98
CA VAL A 109 -1.55 -5.13 -4.22
C VAL A 109 -2.54 -4.87 -3.06
N PRO A 110 -3.63 -5.66 -2.95
CA PRO A 110 -4.62 -5.50 -1.89
C PRO A 110 -4.02 -5.85 -0.53
N GLY A 111 -4.71 -5.45 0.54
CA GLY A 111 -4.42 -5.87 1.90
C GLY A 111 -4.64 -7.38 2.04
N LEU A 112 -3.57 -8.14 2.30
CA LEU A 112 -3.62 -9.59 2.48
C LEU A 112 -3.20 -9.95 3.91
N ALA A 113 -4.09 -10.55 4.68
CA ALA A 113 -3.77 -11.00 6.03
C ALA A 113 -2.91 -12.28 5.99
N ALA A 114 -1.87 -12.32 6.82
CA ALA A 114 -1.03 -13.48 7.08
C ALA A 114 -1.57 -14.30 8.26
N GLU A 115 -1.12 -15.56 8.38
CA GLU A 115 -1.42 -16.40 9.55
C GLU A 115 -0.88 -15.83 10.87
N ASP A 116 0.21 -15.05 10.82
CA ASP A 116 0.81 -14.41 12.00
C ASP A 116 0.14 -13.07 12.40
N GLY A 117 -0.95 -12.71 11.72
CA GLY A 117 -1.70 -11.47 11.95
C GLY A 117 -1.09 -10.23 11.28
N SER A 118 0.04 -10.35 10.57
CA SER A 118 0.56 -9.27 9.73
C SER A 118 -0.30 -9.06 8.49
N ILE A 119 -0.24 -7.87 7.89
CA ILE A 119 -0.93 -7.54 6.64
C ILE A 119 0.10 -7.10 5.59
N TYR A 120 0.01 -7.69 4.39
CA TYR A 120 0.80 -7.31 3.21
C TYR A 120 0.02 -6.37 2.31
N GLY A 121 0.71 -5.79 1.32
CA GLY A 121 0.06 -4.97 0.31
C GLY A 121 -0.37 -3.63 0.89
N THR A 122 -1.60 -3.27 0.58
CA THR A 122 -2.15 -1.94 0.86
C THR A 122 -3.05 -1.94 2.07
N TRP A 123 -2.71 -1.10 3.06
CA TRP A 123 -3.41 -1.05 4.35
C TRP A 123 -3.28 0.31 5.03
N TYR A 124 -4.18 0.55 5.99
CA TYR A 124 -4.13 1.69 6.90
C TYR A 124 -4.18 1.22 8.35
N LEU A 125 -3.24 1.70 9.18
CA LEU A 125 -3.18 1.45 10.62
C LEU A 125 -3.14 2.78 11.38
N ALA A 126 -3.65 2.77 12.60
CA ALA A 126 -3.50 3.89 13.53
C ALA A 126 -3.33 3.39 14.96
N THR A 127 -2.71 4.22 15.79
CA THR A 127 -2.74 4.09 17.25
C THR A 127 -2.48 5.45 17.88
N ASP A 128 -3.22 5.79 18.93
CA ASP A 128 -2.96 6.99 19.73
C ASP A 128 -2.16 6.67 21.01
N THR A 129 -1.78 5.40 21.20
CA THR A 129 -1.05 4.95 22.40
C THR A 129 0.45 5.06 22.19
N GLN A 130 1.13 5.80 23.08
CA GLN A 130 2.59 5.86 23.10
C GLN A 130 3.18 4.47 23.38
N GLY A 131 4.04 3.99 22.47
CA GLY A 131 4.61 2.65 22.55
C GLY A 131 3.61 1.52 22.30
N GLY A 132 2.37 1.84 21.91
CA GLY A 132 1.36 0.85 21.54
C GLY A 132 1.59 0.30 20.14
N ASP A 133 1.18 -0.94 19.92
CA ASP A 133 1.24 -1.54 18.60
C ASP A 133 0.20 -0.89 17.67
N PHE A 134 0.59 -0.70 16.41
CA PHE A 134 -0.35 -0.29 15.37
C PHE A 134 -1.37 -1.41 15.13
N GLN A 135 -2.65 -1.07 15.09
CA GLN A 135 -3.71 -2.02 14.77
C GLN A 135 -4.30 -1.69 13.39
N PRO A 136 -4.56 -2.70 12.56
CA PRO A 136 -5.16 -2.49 11.26
C PRO A 136 -6.57 -1.95 11.38
N LEU A 137 -6.81 -0.89 10.63
CA LEU A 137 -8.14 -0.32 10.43
C LEU A 137 -8.66 -0.62 9.03
N CYS A 138 -7.80 -0.87 8.05
CA CYS A 138 -8.24 -1.19 6.70
C CYS A 138 -7.21 -2.10 6.03
N ALA A 139 -7.67 -3.22 5.47
CA ALA A 139 -6.94 -4.02 4.49
C ALA A 139 -7.62 -3.80 3.13
N ALA A 140 -6.99 -3.06 2.21
CA ALA A 140 -7.66 -2.61 0.99
C ALA A 140 -8.06 -3.79 0.09
N GLN A 141 -9.32 -3.85 -0.34
CA GLN A 141 -9.84 -4.89 -1.24
C GLN A 141 -10.20 -4.34 -2.62
N LYS A 142 -10.49 -3.04 -2.70
CA LYS A 142 -10.80 -2.32 -3.94
C LYS A 142 -10.45 -0.85 -3.81
N GLY A 143 -10.51 -0.12 -4.92
CA GLY A 143 -10.24 1.31 -4.98
C GLY A 143 -9.12 1.65 -5.95
N THR A 144 -8.63 2.88 -5.84
CA THR A 144 -7.62 3.44 -6.75
C THR A 144 -6.56 4.26 -6.01
N VAL A 145 -5.38 4.30 -6.61
CA VAL A 145 -4.29 5.21 -6.22
C VAL A 145 -3.84 5.93 -7.48
N SER A 146 -3.86 7.26 -7.50
CA SER A 146 -3.33 8.06 -8.60
C SER A 146 -2.04 8.77 -8.19
N VAL A 147 -1.04 8.65 -9.03
CA VAL A 147 0.28 9.27 -8.86
C VAL A 147 0.43 10.39 -9.88
N LYS A 148 0.77 11.59 -9.41
CA LYS A 148 1.26 12.70 -10.23
C LYS A 148 2.68 13.03 -9.81
N LYS A 149 3.56 13.34 -10.77
CA LYS A 149 4.94 13.76 -10.50
C LYS A 149 5.18 15.16 -11.07
N THR A 150 5.69 16.06 -10.23
CA THR A 150 6.12 17.41 -10.63
C THR A 150 7.50 17.66 -10.05
N GLY A 151 8.53 17.64 -10.92
CA GLY A 151 9.93 17.70 -10.47
C GLY A 151 10.27 16.52 -9.55
N ASP A 152 10.71 16.83 -8.32
CA ASP A 152 11.08 15.85 -7.30
C ASP A 152 9.91 15.48 -6.36
N THR A 153 8.73 16.05 -6.60
CA THR A 153 7.56 15.91 -5.74
C THR A 153 6.53 14.98 -6.39
N TYR A 154 5.89 14.16 -5.56
CA TYR A 154 4.79 13.29 -5.92
C TYR A 154 3.52 13.70 -5.19
N THR A 155 2.41 13.79 -5.91
CA THR A 155 1.07 13.85 -5.32
C THR A 155 0.45 12.47 -5.45
N ILE A 156 0.05 11.90 -4.32
CA ILE A 156 -0.59 10.59 -4.20
C ILE A 156 -2.04 10.84 -3.78
N ASP A 157 -2.95 10.63 -4.72
CA ASP A 157 -4.39 10.60 -4.46
C ASP A 157 -4.78 9.13 -4.21
N PHE A 158 -5.54 8.84 -3.15
CA PHE A 158 -5.98 7.48 -2.82
C PHE A 158 -7.44 7.47 -2.39
N ASP A 159 -8.12 6.40 -2.78
CA ASP A 159 -9.48 6.05 -2.39
C ASP A 159 -9.53 4.52 -2.36
N ILE A 160 -9.41 3.95 -1.17
CA ILE A 160 -9.32 2.49 -0.95
C ILE A 160 -10.35 2.07 0.08
N THR A 161 -10.85 0.86 -0.05
CA THR A 161 -11.91 0.34 0.81
C THR A 161 -11.66 -1.08 1.26
N ASP A 162 -12.09 -1.37 2.47
CA ASP A 162 -12.18 -2.68 3.09
C ASP A 162 -13.66 -3.02 3.25
N ASP A 163 -14.15 -3.98 2.46
CA ASP A 163 -15.57 -4.34 2.46
C ASP A 163 -15.95 -5.24 3.63
N ASP A 164 -14.99 -5.90 4.27
CA ASP A 164 -15.26 -6.77 5.42
C ASP A 164 -15.55 -5.94 6.66
N PHE A 165 -14.74 -4.91 6.90
CA PHE A 165 -14.90 -3.99 8.02
C PHE A 165 -15.69 -2.72 7.67
N LYS A 166 -16.11 -2.58 6.41
CA LYS A 166 -16.85 -1.41 5.90
C LYS A 166 -16.12 -0.10 6.20
N ILE A 167 -14.85 -0.04 5.82
CA ILE A 167 -13.99 1.14 6.03
C ILE A 167 -13.54 1.67 4.68
N SER A 168 -13.62 2.99 4.52
CA SER A 168 -13.20 3.74 3.34
C SER A 168 -12.11 4.72 3.76
N VAL A 169 -10.95 4.66 3.12
CA VAL A 169 -9.80 5.52 3.39
C VAL A 169 -9.50 6.32 2.14
N LYS A 170 -9.62 7.64 2.23
CA LYS A 170 -9.40 8.56 1.12
C LYS A 170 -8.51 9.73 1.49
N GLY A 171 -7.92 10.35 0.49
CA GLY A 171 -7.13 11.55 0.69
C GLY A 171 -6.21 11.85 -0.49
N SER A 172 -5.52 12.98 -0.36
CA SER A 172 -4.48 13.40 -1.30
C SER A 172 -3.32 13.95 -0.49
N TYR A 173 -2.11 13.49 -0.77
CA TYR A 173 -0.91 14.00 -0.12
C TYR A 173 0.21 14.27 -1.11
N THR A 174 0.81 15.45 -1.00
CA THR A 174 1.92 15.89 -1.84
C THR A 174 3.21 15.87 -1.04
N VAL A 175 4.20 15.11 -1.50
CA VAL A 175 5.44 14.85 -0.78
C VAL A 175 6.64 14.87 -1.70
N LYS A 176 7.79 15.35 -1.19
CA LYS A 176 9.11 15.04 -1.76
C LYS A 176 9.66 13.86 -0.97
N PRO A 177 9.44 12.61 -1.42
CA PRO A 177 9.75 11.44 -0.61
C PRO A 177 11.26 11.18 -0.57
N TYR A 178 11.70 10.52 0.48
CA TYR A 178 12.95 9.77 0.41
C TYR A 178 12.70 8.50 -0.42
N ILE A 179 13.51 8.28 -1.45
CA ILE A 179 13.42 7.09 -2.32
C ILE A 179 14.58 6.15 -1.97
N HIS A 180 14.23 4.95 -1.52
CA HIS A 180 15.16 3.85 -1.30
C HIS A 180 15.16 2.89 -2.50
N ASP A 181 16.33 2.35 -2.83
CA ASP A 181 16.48 1.30 -3.84
C ASP A 181 16.77 -0.03 -3.15
N GLY A 182 15.71 -0.79 -2.86
CA GLY A 182 15.80 -2.09 -2.20
C GLY A 182 16.51 -3.16 -3.05
N THR A 183 16.66 -2.93 -4.36
CA THR A 183 17.36 -3.87 -5.25
C THR A 183 18.88 -3.84 -5.13
N ALA A 184 19.45 -2.71 -4.65
CA ALA A 184 20.89 -2.55 -4.46
C ALA A 184 21.44 -3.45 -3.33
N ASP A 185 20.57 -3.99 -2.49
CA ASP A 185 20.90 -4.78 -1.31
C ASP A 185 21.16 -6.27 -1.59
N THR A 186 21.16 -6.65 -2.86
CA THR A 186 21.27 -8.04 -3.34
C THR A 186 22.71 -8.58 -3.40
N THR A 187 23.72 -7.76 -3.10
CA THR A 187 25.09 -8.25 -2.85
C THR A 187 25.36 -8.25 -1.34
N SER A 188 25.53 -9.45 -0.75
CA SER A 188 25.80 -9.75 0.66
C SER A 188 24.60 -9.78 1.63
N VAL A 189 23.86 -10.90 1.60
CA VAL A 189 23.08 -11.40 2.75
C VAL A 189 24.05 -11.94 3.82
N SER A 190 24.87 -11.07 4.38
CA SER A 190 25.62 -11.30 5.61
C SER A 190 26.20 -9.97 6.05
N THR A 191 25.94 -9.56 7.29
CA THR A 191 26.38 -8.30 7.92
C THR A 191 25.66 -7.03 7.46
N ARG A 192 24.45 -6.79 8.00
CA ARG A 192 23.90 -5.43 8.07
C ARG A 192 23.45 -5.09 9.49
N THR A 193 24.41 -5.18 10.40
CA THR A 193 24.43 -4.44 11.65
C THR A 193 25.29 -3.22 11.39
N THR A 194 24.71 -2.03 11.49
CA THR A 194 25.34 -0.68 11.56
C THR A 194 25.99 -0.04 10.31
N ALA A 195 25.68 1.26 10.17
CA ALA A 195 26.16 2.30 9.22
C ALA A 195 25.56 2.24 7.79
N ALA A 196 24.96 3.29 7.20
CA ALA A 196 24.93 4.73 7.46
C ALA A 196 23.63 5.38 6.88
N SER A 197 23.21 6.51 7.45
CA SER A 197 22.22 7.52 6.95
C SER A 197 21.19 7.09 5.89
N GLY A 198 19.92 6.96 6.30
CA GLY A 198 18.80 6.55 5.44
C GLY A 198 18.41 5.10 5.71
N LYS A 199 17.97 4.81 6.94
CA LYS A 199 17.67 3.43 7.36
C LYS A 199 16.41 2.94 6.65
N ALA A 200 16.57 1.99 5.74
CA ALA A 200 15.48 1.17 5.21
C ALA A 200 14.64 0.62 6.38
N LEU A 201 13.33 0.80 6.30
CA LEU A 201 12.38 0.35 7.29
C LEU A 201 12.32 -1.19 7.26
N ASN A 202 12.52 -1.86 8.39
CA ASN A 202 12.59 -3.34 8.43
C ASN A 202 11.20 -4.00 8.39
N ILE A 203 10.34 -3.63 7.45
CA ILE A 203 9.02 -4.25 7.23
C ILE A 203 9.15 -5.66 6.62
N HIS A 204 10.35 -6.03 6.15
CA HIS A 204 10.57 -7.19 5.28
C HIS A 204 10.63 -8.55 5.99
N LYS A 205 10.85 -8.63 7.31
CA LYS A 205 11.41 -9.86 7.92
C LYS A 205 10.43 -10.94 8.37
N SER A 206 9.19 -10.68 8.76
CA SER A 206 8.33 -11.78 9.27
C SER A 206 7.50 -12.47 8.20
N ALA A 207 7.28 -11.82 7.05
CA ALA A 207 6.03 -12.02 6.36
C ALA A 207 6.24 -12.58 4.90
N ARG A 208 7.17 -12.01 4.12
CA ARG A 208 7.28 -12.23 2.65
C ARG A 208 7.64 -13.64 2.16
N ARG A 209 8.08 -14.58 3.03
CA ARG A 209 8.53 -15.92 2.59
C ARG A 209 7.40 -16.94 2.38
N GLN A 210 6.18 -16.68 2.82
CA GLN A 210 5.11 -17.68 2.80
C GLN A 210 4.14 -17.55 1.61
N ALA A 211 3.84 -16.35 1.13
CA ALA A 211 2.74 -16.11 0.17
C ALA A 211 2.87 -16.79 -1.21
N PHE A 212 4.09 -17.15 -1.65
CA PHE A 212 4.32 -17.80 -2.95
C PHE A 212 4.99 -19.17 -2.84
N ARG A 213 4.97 -19.78 -1.65
CA ARG A 213 5.34 -21.19 -1.50
C ARG A 213 4.12 -22.08 -1.77
N LYS A 214 3.95 -22.46 -3.02
CA LYS A 214 3.41 -23.78 -3.37
C LYS A 214 4.52 -24.58 -4.02
#